data_AF-U7D934-F1
#
_entry.id   AF-U7D934-F1
#
_cell.length_a   1.000
_cell.length_b   1.000
_cell.length_c   1.000
_cell.angle_alpha   90.00
_cell.angle_beta   90.00
_cell.angle_gamma   90.00
#
_symmetry.space_group_name_H-M   'P 1'
#
loop_
_entity.id
_entity.type
_entity.pdbx_description
1 polymer ?
#
loop_
_entity_poly.entity_id
_entity_poly.type
_entity_poly.pdbx_seq_one_letter_code
_entity_poly.pdbx_strand_id
1 'polypeptide(L)'
;MSFRSKTYSFVLSLLVLSFSVSAVTVERVDGLENDTERFSYSIGYNFGRGLEQLVDHVNPSILFASLVSGTQGENPKLSPEEAQEIQQQVISSVQQEQEAGEADRSTGSIVDNYAGKDNVLGSMSDLSSETGRFSYAVGYSFGRGLEQVQDYIDIDFLISSLAAGMDGEDELMSEEEAQEIQQKVMMEIQQQQPAQPQQPQQPAPVQ
;
A
#
# COMPACT_ATOMS: atom_id res chain seq x y z
N MET A 1 16.61 81.45 -45.34
CA MET A 1 15.13 81.49 -45.41
C MET A 1 14.60 80.14 -44.93
N SER A 2 13.86 80.19 -43.81
CA SER A 2 12.82 79.30 -43.27
C SER A 2 12.63 77.83 -43.71
N PHE A 3 12.58 76.96 -42.66
CA PHE A 3 11.61 75.87 -42.37
C PHE A 3 11.51 74.65 -43.34
N ARG A 4 11.28 73.38 -42.94
CA ARG A 4 10.55 72.79 -41.80
C ARG A 4 10.96 71.31 -41.59
N SER A 5 10.82 70.87 -40.33
CA SER A 5 11.01 69.52 -39.79
C SER A 5 10.07 68.45 -40.36
N LYS A 6 10.53 67.18 -40.40
CA LYS A 6 9.69 65.99 -40.17
C LYS A 6 10.47 64.97 -39.33
N THR A 7 9.87 64.63 -38.21
CA THR A 7 10.25 63.63 -37.20
C THR A 7 10.12 62.20 -37.73
N TYR A 8 11.09 61.34 -37.42
CA TYR A 8 10.93 59.89 -37.43
C TYR A 8 11.29 59.37 -36.04
N SER A 9 10.29 58.91 -35.31
CA SER A 9 10.43 58.23 -34.01
C SER A 9 10.14 56.75 -34.19
N PHE A 10 11.02 55.93 -33.60
CA PHE A 10 10.76 54.67 -32.89
C PHE A 10 10.18 53.49 -33.72
N VAL A 11 10.49 52.21 -33.47
CA VAL A 11 10.65 51.49 -32.20
C VAL A 11 11.62 50.32 -32.39
N LEU A 12 12.60 50.18 -31.49
CA LEU A 12 13.42 48.98 -31.31
C LEU A 12 12.68 48.04 -30.35
N SER A 13 12.06 46.98 -30.86
CA SER A 13 11.46 45.93 -30.01
C SER A 13 12.56 45.08 -29.38
N LEU A 14 12.77 45.29 -28.09
CA LEU A 14 13.64 44.47 -27.26
C LEU A 14 12.78 43.39 -26.59
N LEU A 15 12.86 42.18 -27.11
CA LEU A 15 12.11 41.02 -26.61
C LEU A 15 12.87 40.42 -25.42
N VAL A 16 12.41 40.73 -24.21
CA VAL A 16 12.90 40.11 -22.98
C VAL A 16 12.11 38.81 -22.78
N LEU A 17 12.78 37.67 -22.98
CA LEU A 17 12.26 36.35 -22.62
C LEU A 17 12.41 36.15 -21.11
N SER A 18 11.33 36.35 -20.37
CA SER A 18 11.22 35.96 -18.97
C SER A 18 11.02 34.45 -18.88
N PHE A 19 12.04 33.72 -18.42
CA PHE A 19 11.89 32.35 -17.95
C PHE A 19 11.31 32.40 -16.53
N SER A 20 10.03 32.06 -16.40
CA SER A 20 9.43 31.77 -15.09
C SER A 20 9.82 30.36 -14.68
N VAL A 21 10.55 30.22 -13.57
CA VAL A 21 10.66 28.95 -12.85
C VAL A 21 9.34 28.74 -12.13
N SER A 22 8.48 27.86 -12.66
CA SER A 22 7.33 27.38 -11.91
C SER A 22 7.84 26.44 -10.82
N ALA A 23 7.57 26.78 -9.56
CA ALA A 23 7.64 25.81 -8.48
C ALA A 23 6.68 24.67 -8.83
N VAL A 24 7.20 23.45 -8.96
CA VAL A 24 6.36 22.25 -9.03
C VAL A 24 5.63 22.18 -7.69
N THR A 25 4.37 22.59 -7.73
CA THR A 25 3.42 22.31 -6.66
C THR A 25 2.97 20.91 -7.00
N VAL A 26 3.48 19.91 -6.28
CA VAL A 26 2.92 18.56 -6.32
C VAL A 26 1.47 18.73 -5.85
N GLU A 27 0.51 18.60 -6.77
CA GLU A 27 -0.90 18.61 -6.39
C GLU A 27 -1.10 17.48 -5.39
N ARG A 28 -1.56 17.82 -4.18
CA ARG A 28 -2.10 16.81 -3.28
C ARG A 28 -3.19 16.08 -4.04
N VAL A 29 -3.04 14.77 -4.20
CA VAL A 29 -4.10 13.94 -4.75
C VAL A 29 -5.31 14.05 -3.83
N ASP A 30 -6.45 14.46 -4.37
CA ASP A 30 -7.68 14.60 -3.60
C ASP A 30 -7.97 13.28 -2.88
N GLY A 31 -7.90 13.29 -1.54
CA GLY A 31 -8.19 12.12 -0.69
C GLY A 31 -7.09 11.73 0.31
N LEU A 32 -5.84 12.19 0.18
CA LEU A 32 -4.76 11.90 1.13
C LEU A 32 -4.27 13.20 1.82
N GLU A 33 -4.77 13.45 3.02
CA GLU A 33 -4.60 14.72 3.74
C GLU A 33 -3.27 14.80 4.51
N ASN A 34 -2.81 13.67 5.06
CA ASN A 34 -1.68 13.61 5.97
C ASN A 34 -0.72 12.43 5.72
N ASP A 35 0.42 12.44 6.41
CA ASP A 35 1.49 11.46 6.22
C ASP A 35 1.09 10.04 6.64
N THR A 36 0.26 9.90 7.68
CA THR A 36 -0.30 8.61 8.12
C THR A 36 -1.15 8.00 7.01
N GLU A 37 -2.04 8.76 6.40
CA GLU A 37 -2.90 8.30 5.30
C GLU A 37 -2.06 7.94 4.07
N ARG A 38 -1.09 8.78 3.68
CA ARG A 38 -0.19 8.51 2.56
C ARG A 38 0.67 7.27 2.78
N PHE A 39 1.19 7.09 3.99
CA PHE A 39 1.97 5.90 4.35
C PHE A 39 1.10 4.63 4.31
N SER A 40 -0.09 4.69 4.91
CA SER A 40 -1.08 3.60 4.92
C SER A 40 -1.49 3.22 3.51
N TYR A 41 -1.79 4.24 2.68
CA TYR A 41 -2.11 4.07 1.27
C TYR A 41 -0.98 3.36 0.51
N SER A 42 0.27 3.85 0.68
CA SER A 42 1.43 3.25 0.00
C SER A 42 1.61 1.78 0.34
N ILE A 43 1.38 1.39 1.59
CA ILE A 43 1.55 0.01 2.05
C ILE A 43 0.43 -0.87 1.51
N GLY A 44 -0.83 -0.42 1.66
CA GLY A 44 -1.98 -1.20 1.23
C GLY A 44 -2.00 -1.37 -0.27
N TYR A 45 -1.83 -0.30 -1.04
CA TYR A 45 -1.83 -0.34 -2.51
C TYR A 45 -0.74 -1.26 -3.07
N ASN A 46 0.51 -1.13 -2.60
CA ASN A 46 1.62 -2.00 -3.03
C ASN A 46 1.37 -3.47 -2.68
N PHE A 47 0.81 -3.74 -1.51
CA PHE A 47 0.45 -5.10 -1.12
C PHE A 47 -0.69 -5.66 -2.00
N GLY A 48 -1.72 -4.85 -2.27
CA GLY A 48 -2.85 -5.23 -3.12
C GLY A 48 -2.44 -5.54 -4.55
N ARG A 49 -1.57 -4.72 -5.12
CA ARG A 49 -0.97 -5.00 -6.44
C ARG A 49 -0.19 -6.32 -6.46
N GLY A 50 0.48 -6.67 -5.37
CA GLY A 50 1.13 -7.97 -5.21
C GLY A 50 0.16 -9.15 -5.24
N LEU A 51 -1.11 -8.91 -4.90
CA LEU A 51 -2.18 -9.92 -4.91
C LEU A 51 -2.95 -9.97 -6.23
N GLU A 52 -2.69 -9.09 -7.20
CA GLU A 52 -3.41 -9.02 -8.49
C GLU A 52 -3.46 -10.39 -9.20
N GLN A 53 -2.37 -11.17 -9.13
CA GLN A 53 -2.29 -12.51 -9.74
C GLN A 53 -2.99 -13.60 -8.92
N LEU A 54 -3.36 -13.29 -7.68
CA LEU A 54 -3.93 -14.22 -6.71
C LEU A 54 -5.36 -13.86 -6.35
N VAL A 55 -5.97 -12.84 -6.97
CA VAL A 55 -7.32 -12.37 -6.65
C VAL A 55 -8.36 -13.49 -6.76
N ASP A 56 -8.21 -14.41 -7.72
CA ASP A 56 -9.10 -15.57 -7.88
C ASP A 56 -8.95 -16.60 -6.74
N HIS A 57 -7.86 -16.56 -5.99
CA HIS A 57 -7.57 -17.43 -4.85
C HIS A 57 -7.74 -16.73 -3.50
N VAL A 58 -8.22 -15.49 -3.50
CA VAL A 58 -8.41 -14.68 -2.29
C VAL A 58 -9.88 -14.32 -2.12
N ASN A 59 -10.38 -14.47 -0.90
CA ASN A 59 -11.64 -13.91 -0.43
C ASN A 59 -11.31 -12.59 0.29
N PRO A 60 -11.62 -11.43 -0.33
CA PRO A 60 -11.22 -10.14 0.22
C PRO A 60 -11.83 -9.84 1.59
N SER A 61 -13.07 -10.27 1.83
CA SER A 61 -13.72 -10.06 3.14
C SER A 61 -12.99 -10.80 4.26
N ILE A 62 -12.52 -12.03 4.02
CA ILE A 62 -11.73 -12.78 5.00
C ILE A 62 -10.32 -12.20 5.13
N LEU A 63 -9.71 -11.78 4.02
CA LEU A 63 -8.40 -11.11 4.01
C LEU A 63 -8.41 -9.85 4.88
N PHE A 64 -9.40 -8.96 4.70
CA PHE A 64 -9.48 -7.71 5.45
C PHE A 64 -9.80 -7.96 6.92
N ALA A 65 -10.73 -8.88 7.22
CA ALA A 65 -11.05 -9.24 8.59
C ALA A 65 -9.84 -9.84 9.32
N SER A 66 -9.07 -10.71 8.66
CA SER A 66 -7.87 -11.32 9.25
C SER A 66 -6.71 -10.33 9.39
N LEU A 67 -6.57 -9.38 8.46
CA LEU A 67 -5.65 -8.25 8.57
C LEU A 67 -5.91 -7.45 9.84
N VAL A 68 -7.17 -7.05 10.07
CA VAL A 68 -7.56 -6.32 11.27
C VAL A 68 -7.32 -7.16 12.54
N SER A 69 -7.67 -8.44 12.54
CA SER A 69 -7.34 -9.34 13.65
C SER A 69 -5.84 -9.40 13.94
N GLY A 70 -5.01 -9.42 12.89
CA GLY A 70 -3.55 -9.43 12.99
C GLY A 70 -3.01 -8.15 13.63
N THR A 71 -3.48 -6.97 13.19
CA THR A 71 -3.04 -5.68 13.75
C THR A 71 -3.48 -5.51 15.21
N GLN A 72 -4.61 -6.11 15.59
CA GLN A 72 -5.09 -6.12 16.98
C GLN A 72 -4.37 -7.15 17.87
N GLY A 73 -3.51 -8.00 17.30
CA GLY A 73 -2.81 -9.05 18.04
C GLY A 73 -3.75 -10.12 18.59
N GLU A 74 -4.89 -10.35 17.94
CA GLU A 74 -5.79 -11.44 18.31
C GLU A 74 -5.11 -12.80 18.13
N ASN A 75 -5.56 -13.82 18.87
CA ASN A 75 -5.03 -15.17 18.66
C ASN A 75 -5.35 -15.66 17.24
N PRO A 76 -4.38 -16.27 16.53
CA PRO A 76 -4.61 -16.75 15.18
C PRO A 76 -5.61 -17.91 15.19
N LYS A 77 -6.47 -17.94 14.17
CA LYS A 77 -7.47 -18.99 13.94
C LYS A 77 -6.93 -20.19 13.16
N LEU A 78 -5.76 -20.03 12.55
CA LEU A 78 -4.97 -21.10 11.95
C LEU A 78 -3.68 -21.25 12.75
N SER A 79 -3.20 -22.48 12.93
CA SER A 79 -1.86 -22.69 13.46
C SER A 79 -0.79 -22.15 12.47
N PRO A 80 0.43 -21.87 12.93
CA PRO A 80 1.53 -21.50 12.03
C PRO A 80 1.77 -22.55 10.94
N GLU A 81 1.66 -23.83 11.28
CA GLU A 81 1.79 -24.95 10.35
C GLU A 81 0.66 -24.94 9.32
N GLU A 82 -0.61 -24.80 9.74
CA GLU A 82 -1.76 -24.74 8.83
C GLU A 82 -1.66 -23.54 7.87
N ALA A 83 -1.24 -22.38 8.37
CA ALA A 83 -1.02 -21.18 7.57
C ALA A 83 0.13 -21.36 6.56
N GLN A 84 1.20 -22.05 6.93
CA GLN A 84 2.32 -22.32 6.03
C GLN A 84 1.96 -23.38 4.97
N GLU A 85 1.24 -24.42 5.35
CA GLU A 85 0.78 -25.47 4.44
C GLU A 85 -0.17 -24.91 3.39
N ILE A 86 -1.16 -24.12 3.79
CA ILE A 86 -2.13 -23.54 2.86
C ILE A 86 -1.47 -22.57 1.86
N GLN A 87 -0.49 -21.77 2.30
CA GLN A 87 0.27 -20.88 1.42
C GLN A 87 1.05 -21.67 0.36
N GLN A 88 1.74 -22.74 0.75
CA GLN A 88 2.49 -23.60 -0.18
C GLN A 88 1.56 -24.30 -1.18
N GLN A 89 0.38 -24.75 -0.74
CA GLN A 89 -0.62 -25.40 -1.58
C GLN A 89 -1.15 -24.45 -2.67
N VAL A 90 -1.55 -23.23 -2.29
CA VAL A 90 -2.07 -22.25 -3.25
C VAL A 90 -0.98 -21.83 -4.25
N ILE A 91 0.25 -21.55 -3.80
CA ILE A 91 1.37 -21.20 -4.70
C ILE A 91 1.63 -22.34 -5.70
N SER A 92 1.64 -23.58 -5.24
CA SER A 92 1.83 -24.75 -6.11
C SER A 92 0.68 -24.92 -7.11
N SER A 93 -0.55 -24.58 -6.71
CA SER A 93 -1.74 -24.67 -7.56
C SER A 93 -1.74 -23.60 -8.64
N VAL A 94 -1.43 -22.35 -8.27
CA VAL A 94 -1.29 -21.22 -9.20
C VAL A 94 -0.20 -21.49 -10.24
N GLN A 95 0.95 -22.04 -9.83
CA GLN A 95 2.02 -22.42 -10.76
C GLN A 95 1.55 -23.48 -11.77
N GLN A 96 0.85 -24.51 -11.29
CA GLN A 96 0.29 -25.54 -12.17
C GLN A 96 -0.76 -24.99 -13.13
N GLU A 97 -1.61 -24.06 -12.69
CA GLU A 97 -2.62 -23.42 -13.54
C GLU A 97 -1.98 -22.57 -14.65
N GLN A 98 -0.91 -21.83 -14.33
CA GLN A 98 -0.14 -21.06 -15.31
C GLN A 98 0.51 -21.95 -16.36
N GLU A 99 1.01 -23.13 -15.97
CA GLU A 99 1.60 -24.12 -16.89
C GLU A 99 0.53 -24.84 -17.75
N ALA A 100 -0.67 -25.05 -17.20
CA ALA A 100 -1.74 -25.78 -17.86
C ALA A 100 -2.48 -24.98 -18.95
N GLY A 101 -2.32 -23.66 -18.99
CA GLY A 101 -2.92 -22.80 -20.02
C GLY A 101 -4.46 -22.79 -19.96
N GLU A 102 -5.00 -22.03 -19.00
CA GLU A 102 -6.36 -21.45 -18.98
C GLU A 102 -7.47 -22.24 -19.72
N ALA A 103 -7.99 -23.30 -19.12
CA ALA A 103 -9.18 -23.99 -19.63
C ALA A 103 -10.39 -23.94 -18.69
N ASP A 104 -10.26 -23.43 -17.48
CA ASP A 104 -11.40 -23.37 -16.54
C ASP A 104 -11.28 -22.22 -15.55
N ARG A 105 -11.24 -20.98 -16.05
CA ARG A 105 -11.62 -19.82 -15.23
C ARG A 105 -13.14 -19.81 -15.05
N SER A 106 -13.68 -20.81 -14.35
CA SER A 106 -15.03 -20.75 -13.80
C SER A 106 -15.02 -19.77 -12.63
N THR A 107 -14.91 -18.48 -12.95
CA THR A 107 -15.75 -17.38 -12.48
C THR A 107 -16.75 -17.77 -11.40
N GLY A 108 -16.25 -17.98 -10.19
CA GLY A 108 -16.97 -17.62 -8.98
C GLY A 108 -16.97 -16.11 -8.94
N SER A 109 -17.98 -15.47 -9.55
CA SER A 109 -18.22 -14.04 -9.49
C SER A 109 -18.11 -13.53 -8.05
N ILE A 110 -16.98 -12.91 -7.68
CA ILE A 110 -16.81 -12.15 -6.42
C ILE A 110 -17.41 -10.73 -6.56
N VAL A 111 -18.06 -10.43 -7.69
CA VAL A 111 -18.63 -9.09 -7.94
C VAL A 111 -19.96 -8.85 -7.23
N ASP A 112 -20.58 -9.85 -6.60
CA ASP A 112 -21.88 -9.67 -5.94
C ASP A 112 -21.81 -9.25 -4.45
N ASN A 113 -20.61 -9.01 -3.88
CA ASN A 113 -20.49 -8.67 -2.45
C ASN A 113 -19.54 -7.51 -2.11
N TYR A 114 -19.31 -6.59 -3.04
CA TYR A 114 -18.64 -5.31 -2.77
C TYR A 114 -19.61 -4.12 -2.62
N ALA A 115 -20.92 -4.34 -2.80
CA ALA A 115 -21.94 -3.30 -2.73
C ALA A 115 -22.62 -3.16 -1.35
N GLY A 116 -21.86 -3.36 -0.27
CA GLY A 116 -22.34 -3.21 1.11
C GLY A 116 -21.35 -2.42 1.94
N LYS A 117 -21.42 -1.09 1.89
CA LYS A 117 -20.59 -0.12 2.62
C LYS A 117 -20.88 -0.11 4.15
N ASP A 118 -21.42 -1.22 4.66
CA ASP A 118 -22.13 -1.31 5.94
C ASP A 118 -21.60 -2.49 6.80
N ASN A 119 -20.78 -3.39 6.24
CA ASN A 119 -20.13 -4.49 6.97
C ASN A 119 -18.84 -4.95 6.27
N VAL A 120 -17.75 -4.17 6.43
CA VAL A 120 -16.41 -4.54 5.92
C VAL A 120 -15.78 -5.71 6.71
N LEU A 121 -16.43 -6.17 7.79
CA LEU A 121 -16.03 -7.33 8.58
C LEU A 121 -16.85 -8.54 8.15
N GLY A 122 -16.38 -9.25 7.12
CA GLY A 122 -16.95 -10.53 6.70
C GLY A 122 -16.97 -11.54 7.84
N SER A 123 -18.02 -12.38 7.88
CA SER A 123 -18.11 -13.46 8.86
C SER A 123 -16.96 -14.45 8.63
N MET A 124 -16.06 -14.61 9.62
CA MET A 124 -14.95 -15.59 9.65
C MET A 124 -15.44 -17.06 9.68
N SER A 125 -16.69 -17.33 9.31
CA SER A 125 -17.33 -18.64 9.29
C SER A 125 -16.94 -19.51 8.09
N ASP A 126 -16.16 -18.97 7.15
CA ASP A 126 -15.80 -19.63 5.88
C ASP A 126 -14.31 -20.08 5.83
N LEU A 127 -13.70 -20.35 6.99
CA LEU A 127 -12.38 -21.01 7.06
C LEU A 127 -12.43 -22.51 6.73
N SER A 128 -13.59 -23.04 6.31
CA SER A 128 -13.73 -24.41 5.82
C SER A 128 -13.14 -24.58 4.42
N SER A 129 -13.10 -23.50 3.61
CA SER A 129 -12.59 -23.50 2.25
C SER A 129 -11.07 -23.25 2.19
N GLU A 130 -10.43 -23.71 1.11
CA GLU A 130 -9.01 -23.44 0.85
C GLU A 130 -8.74 -21.94 0.69
N THR A 131 -9.52 -21.29 -0.18
CA THR A 131 -9.53 -19.84 -0.40
C THR A 131 -9.70 -19.07 0.91
N GLY A 132 -10.63 -19.47 1.78
CA GLY A 132 -10.86 -18.81 3.06
C GLY A 132 -9.67 -18.93 4.01
N ARG A 133 -9.07 -20.12 4.13
CA ARG A 133 -7.86 -20.32 4.95
C ARG A 133 -6.65 -19.57 4.40
N PHE A 134 -6.47 -19.56 3.08
CA PHE A 134 -5.38 -18.82 2.44
C PHE A 134 -5.52 -17.32 2.67
N SER A 135 -6.70 -16.77 2.43
CA SER A 135 -7.02 -15.35 2.67
C SER A 135 -6.82 -14.97 4.13
N TYR A 136 -7.23 -15.84 5.05
CA TYR A 136 -7.00 -15.64 6.47
C TYR A 136 -5.51 -15.60 6.80
N ALA A 137 -4.74 -16.60 6.34
CA ALA A 137 -3.31 -16.69 6.59
C ALA A 137 -2.57 -15.45 6.08
N VAL A 138 -2.83 -15.04 4.84
CA VAL A 138 -2.20 -13.87 4.20
C VAL A 138 -2.54 -12.59 4.97
N GLY A 139 -3.81 -12.32 5.22
CA GLY A 139 -4.23 -11.09 5.89
C GLY A 139 -3.73 -11.02 7.32
N TYR A 140 -3.87 -12.11 8.10
CA TYR A 140 -3.37 -12.16 9.48
C TYR A 140 -1.86 -11.96 9.57
N SER A 141 -1.09 -12.65 8.72
CA SER A 141 0.37 -12.48 8.66
C SER A 141 0.77 -11.04 8.30
N PHE A 142 0.08 -10.44 7.33
CA PHE A 142 0.30 -9.05 6.96
C PHE A 142 -0.01 -8.10 8.11
N GLY A 143 -1.18 -8.24 8.75
CA GLY A 143 -1.57 -7.44 9.91
C GLY A 143 -0.57 -7.54 11.07
N ARG A 144 -0.06 -8.75 11.38
CA ARG A 144 1.00 -8.94 12.38
C ARG A 144 2.32 -8.26 11.99
N GLY A 145 2.64 -8.22 10.69
CA GLY A 145 3.82 -7.53 10.18
C GLY A 145 3.80 -6.01 10.42
N LEU A 146 2.63 -5.43 10.62
CA LEU A 146 2.45 -3.99 10.85
C LEU A 146 2.64 -3.56 12.31
N GLU A 147 2.89 -4.48 13.24
CA GLU A 147 3.01 -4.19 14.69
C GLU A 147 4.03 -3.08 15.00
N GLN A 148 5.15 -3.01 14.26
CA GLN A 148 6.18 -2.00 14.49
C GLN A 148 5.81 -0.60 13.97
N VAL A 149 4.82 -0.52 13.09
CA VAL A 149 4.44 0.71 12.37
C VAL A 149 2.99 1.10 12.64
N GLN A 150 2.27 0.39 13.51
CA GLN A 150 0.83 0.56 13.74
C GLN A 150 0.44 2.00 14.09
N ASP A 151 1.30 2.74 14.79
CA ASP A 151 1.04 4.12 15.22
C ASP A 151 1.09 5.11 14.04
N TYR A 152 1.56 4.65 12.87
CA TYR A 152 1.63 5.38 11.61
C TYR A 152 0.65 4.82 10.57
N ILE A 153 -0.21 3.89 10.95
CA ILE A 153 -1.19 3.27 10.06
C ILE A 153 -2.60 3.76 10.42
N ASP A 154 -3.29 4.29 9.42
CA ASP A 154 -4.74 4.41 9.37
C ASP A 154 -5.29 3.14 8.71
N ILE A 155 -6.02 2.34 9.50
CA ILE A 155 -6.51 1.03 9.07
C ILE A 155 -7.55 1.15 7.96
N ASP A 156 -8.37 2.21 7.95
CA ASP A 156 -9.40 2.40 6.93
C ASP A 156 -8.76 2.78 5.58
N PHE A 157 -7.72 3.62 5.60
CA PHE A 157 -6.91 3.93 4.41
C PHE A 157 -6.07 2.75 3.93
N LEU A 158 -5.55 1.94 4.85
CA LEU A 158 -4.84 0.71 4.51
C LEU A 158 -5.75 -0.29 3.78
N ILE A 159 -6.97 -0.53 4.31
CA ILE A 159 -7.92 -1.47 3.71
C ILE A 159 -8.41 -0.98 2.35
N SER A 160 -8.76 0.30 2.25
CA SER A 160 -9.25 0.87 0.99
C SER A 160 -8.17 0.88 -0.10
N SER A 161 -6.92 1.23 0.23
CA SER A 161 -5.81 1.18 -0.71
C SER A 161 -5.42 -0.24 -1.11
N LEU A 162 -5.51 -1.19 -0.17
CA LEU A 162 -5.35 -2.61 -0.45
C LEU A 162 -6.38 -3.11 -1.46
N ALA A 163 -7.66 -2.77 -1.27
CA ALA A 163 -8.72 -3.12 -2.22
C ALA A 163 -8.45 -2.50 -3.61
N ALA A 164 -8.13 -1.20 -3.66
CA ALA A 164 -7.81 -0.50 -4.92
C ALA A 164 -6.63 -1.17 -5.66
N GLY A 165 -5.58 -1.56 -4.95
CA GLY A 165 -4.44 -2.27 -5.54
C GLY A 165 -4.78 -3.67 -6.06
N MET A 166 -5.68 -4.40 -5.39
CA MET A 166 -6.17 -5.70 -5.84
C MET A 166 -7.03 -5.58 -7.11
N ASP A 167 -7.83 -4.52 -7.20
CA ASP A 167 -8.72 -4.25 -8.33
C ASP A 167 -7.99 -3.62 -9.52
N GLY A 168 -6.70 -3.28 -9.37
CA GLY A 168 -5.90 -2.64 -10.41
C GLY A 168 -6.34 -1.21 -10.72
N GLU A 169 -6.93 -0.52 -9.73
CA GLU A 169 -7.31 0.88 -9.85
C GLU A 169 -6.09 1.79 -10.03
N ASP A 170 -6.30 2.99 -10.56
CA ASP A 170 -5.24 3.98 -10.72
C ASP A 170 -4.70 4.41 -9.33
N GLU A 171 -3.38 4.54 -9.24
CA GLU A 171 -2.72 4.94 -8.00
C GLU A 171 -3.04 6.41 -7.64
N LEU A 172 -3.42 6.65 -6.39
CA LEU A 172 -3.65 7.99 -5.83
C LEU A 172 -2.35 8.69 -5.41
N MET A 173 -1.20 8.09 -5.71
CA MET A 173 0.11 8.62 -5.38
C MET A 173 1.10 8.12 -6.43
N SER A 174 2.15 8.87 -6.74
CA SER A 174 3.22 8.32 -7.58
C SER A 174 4.11 7.36 -6.79
N GLU A 175 4.83 6.47 -7.49
CA GLU A 175 5.80 5.57 -6.86
C GLU A 175 6.89 6.36 -6.12
N GLU A 176 7.34 7.49 -6.66
CA GLU A 176 8.30 8.38 -5.99
C GLU A 176 7.76 8.93 -4.68
N GLU A 177 6.51 9.42 -4.66
CA GLU A 177 5.87 9.92 -3.44
C GLU A 177 5.65 8.80 -2.41
N ALA A 178 5.30 7.59 -2.86
CA ALA A 178 5.18 6.40 -2.02
C ALA A 178 6.52 6.06 -1.36
N GLN A 179 7.63 6.09 -2.11
CA GLN A 179 8.96 5.85 -1.57
C GLN A 179 9.41 6.96 -0.60
N GLU A 180 9.13 8.23 -0.92
CA GLU A 180 9.46 9.36 -0.06
C GLU A 180 8.74 9.27 1.28
N ILE A 181 7.42 8.98 1.28
CA ILE A 181 6.66 8.87 2.52
C ILE A 181 7.10 7.68 3.36
N GLN A 182 7.39 6.54 2.73
CA GLN A 182 7.91 5.36 3.44
C GLN A 182 9.25 5.65 4.12
N GLN A 183 10.19 6.27 3.41
CA GLN A 183 11.49 6.66 3.98
C GLN A 183 11.33 7.65 5.14
N LYS A 184 10.44 8.63 4.98
CA LYS A 184 10.13 9.61 6.02
C LYS A 184 9.65 8.94 7.31
N VAL A 185 8.63 8.09 7.22
CA VAL A 185 8.08 7.38 8.39
C VAL A 185 9.13 6.46 9.04
N MET A 186 9.94 5.76 8.24
CA MET A 186 11.03 4.93 8.78
C MET A 186 12.08 5.74 9.55
N MET A 187 12.39 6.95 9.10
CA MET A 187 13.28 7.85 9.83
C MET A 187 12.65 8.34 11.14
N GLU A 188 11.35 8.63 11.15
CA GLU A 188 10.62 9.05 12.35
C GLU A 188 10.58 7.94 13.41
N ILE A 189 10.30 6.69 13.00
CA ILE A 189 10.34 5.52 13.88
C ILE A 189 11.73 5.36 14.52
N GLN A 190 12.80 5.45 13.74
CA GLN A 190 14.17 5.34 14.24
C GLN A 190 14.53 6.43 15.24
N GLN A 191 14.01 7.66 15.06
CA GLN A 191 14.23 8.77 15.98
C GLN A 191 13.45 8.62 17.29
N GLN A 192 12.31 7.93 17.27
CA GLN A 192 11.46 7.72 18.44
C GLN A 192 11.86 6.48 19.26
N GLN A 193 12.59 5.52 18.67
CA GLN A 193 13.15 4.41 19.43
C GLN A 193 14.24 4.94 20.39
N PRO A 194 14.08 4.79 21.72
CA PRO A 194 15.14 5.15 22.65
C PRO A 194 16.36 4.29 22.32
N ALA A 195 17.53 4.92 22.20
CA ALA A 195 18.80 4.19 22.06
C ALA A 195 18.87 3.15 23.18
N GLN A 196 18.74 1.86 22.85
CA GLN A 196 18.96 0.82 23.83
C GLN A 196 20.38 1.03 24.37
N PRO A 197 20.56 1.25 25.68
CA PRO A 197 21.89 1.34 26.24
C PRO A 197 22.57 0.00 25.94
N GLN A 198 23.62 0.04 25.11
CA GLN A 198 24.49 -1.09 24.85
C GLN A 198 24.84 -1.70 26.21
N GLN A 199 24.40 -2.93 26.47
CA GLN A 199 24.78 -3.61 27.70
C GLN A 199 26.31 -3.58 27.76
N PRO A 200 26.91 -3.08 28.86
CA PRO A 200 28.35 -3.03 28.98
C PRO A 200 28.88 -4.45 28.79
N GLN A 201 29.75 -4.60 27.78
CA GLN A 201 30.45 -5.85 27.49
C GLN A 201 31.04 -6.37 28.81
N GLN A 202 30.56 -7.53 29.27
CA GLN A 202 31.16 -8.20 30.41
C GLN A 202 32.66 -8.38 30.11
N PRO A 203 33.57 -7.93 30.99
CA PRO A 203 34.99 -8.10 30.75
C PRO A 203 35.30 -9.60 30.63
N ALA A 204 36.15 -9.92 29.65
CA ALA A 204 36.56 -11.29 29.34
C ALA A 204 37.00 -12.05 30.60
N PRO A 205 36.68 -13.36 30.72
CA PRO A 205 37.12 -14.16 31.84
C PRO A 205 38.65 -14.15 31.90
N VAL A 206 39.18 -13.78 33.06
CA VAL A 206 40.61 -13.87 33.35
C VAL A 206 40.98 -15.36 33.34
N GLN A 207 41.84 -15.75 32.40
CA GLN A 207 42.44 -17.09 32.36
C GLN A 207 43.48 -17.26 33.46
#